data_AF-A0A950AS79-F1
#
_entry.id   AF-A0A950AS79-F1
#
_cell.length_a   1.000
_cell.length_b   1.000
_cell.length_c   1.000
_cell.angle_alpha   90.00
_cell.angle_beta   90.00
_cell.angle_gamma   90.00
#
_symmetry.space_group_name_H-M   'P 1'
#
loop_
_entity.id
_entity.type
_entity.pdbx_description
1 polymer ?
#
loop_
_entity_poly.entity_id
_entity_poly.type
_entity_poly.pdbx_seq_one_letter_code
_entity_poly.pdbx_strand_id
1 'polypeptide(L)'
;MVFAFGFLSLAPRGRRSARDRSRPLPAPEPGLRPANSPGPRVPARTRGRLASPAALLAGAAIGLAWLVPETFASTLLGWVGAFLLVFAVRARRAYLPAYGCGLVGQCLGFYWVYGTISIFGGFGAIPSALLFALFVAFSALQYLLFALIHHRLGPLFETLALRAPTALVLSEFLAPRVFRWHYGHTQIAFTPF
;
A
#
# COMPACT_ATOMS: atom_id res chain seq x y z
N MET A 1 -11.97 -15.02 19.80
CA MET A 1 -10.79 -14.15 19.97
C MET A 1 -11.25 -12.71 19.75
N VAL A 2 -11.52 -11.97 20.82
CA VAL A 2 -12.02 -10.59 20.79
C VAL A 2 -10.83 -9.66 20.97
N PHE A 3 -10.42 -8.95 19.91
CA PHE A 3 -9.45 -7.86 20.02
C PHE A 3 -10.16 -6.61 20.53
N ALA A 4 -10.11 -6.40 21.84
CA ALA A 4 -10.49 -5.14 22.46
C ALA A 4 -9.41 -4.09 22.13
N PHE A 5 -9.71 -3.21 21.16
CA PHE A 5 -8.92 -2.00 20.91
C PHE A 5 -9.14 -1.01 22.05
N GLY A 6 -8.28 -1.08 23.06
CA GLY A 6 -8.17 -0.07 24.11
C GLY A 6 -7.57 1.22 23.53
N PHE A 7 -8.44 2.14 23.10
CA PHE A 7 -8.07 3.54 22.92
C PHE A 7 -7.88 4.16 24.31
N LEU A 8 -6.65 4.07 24.83
CA LEU A 8 -6.20 4.83 25.98
C LEU A 8 -6.17 6.31 25.61
N SER A 9 -7.27 6.97 25.94
CA SER A 9 -7.39 8.41 26.07
C SER A 9 -6.48 8.88 27.19
N LEU A 10 -5.25 9.28 26.86
CA LEU A 10 -4.38 10.02 27.76
C LEU A 10 -4.08 11.38 27.14
N ALA A 11 -5.02 12.29 27.40
CA ALA A 11 -4.74 13.71 27.38
C ALA A 11 -4.11 14.11 28.71
N PRO A 12 -2.93 14.76 28.70
CA PRO A 12 -2.61 15.77 29.68
C PRO A 12 -2.97 17.12 29.08
N ARG A 13 -4.01 17.76 29.65
CA ARG A 13 -4.25 19.20 29.52
C ARG A 13 -3.05 19.93 30.15
N GLY A 14 -2.03 20.19 29.33
CA GLY A 14 -0.94 21.08 29.68
C GLY A 14 -1.45 22.51 29.79
N ARG A 15 -1.57 23.01 31.03
CA ARG A 15 -1.79 24.42 31.36
C ARG A 15 -0.80 25.27 30.55
N ARG A 16 -1.32 26.10 29.63
CA ARG A 16 -0.54 27.16 28.98
C ARG A 16 -0.22 28.21 30.03
N SER A 17 0.98 28.12 30.58
CA SER A 17 1.60 29.22 31.32
C SER A 17 1.67 30.43 30.39
N ALA A 18 1.05 31.54 30.82
CA ALA A 18 1.14 32.83 30.14
C ALA A 18 2.61 33.27 30.14
N ARG A 19 3.29 33.02 29.02
CA ARG A 19 4.67 33.42 28.81
C ARG A 19 4.66 34.86 28.30
N ASP A 20 5.07 35.72 29.22
CA ASP A 20 5.54 37.09 29.08
C ASP A 20 5.97 37.47 27.64
N ARG A 21 5.21 38.36 27.01
CA ARG A 21 5.41 38.88 25.65
C ARG A 21 6.15 40.22 25.68
N SER A 22 7.37 40.22 26.21
CA SER A 22 8.12 41.49 26.37
C SER A 22 9.61 41.36 26.02
N ARG A 23 10.01 40.35 25.23
CA ARG A 23 11.34 40.36 24.58
C ARG A 23 11.24 40.94 23.16
N PRO A 24 11.90 42.09 22.88
CA PRO A 24 12.06 42.59 21.53
C PRO A 24 12.80 41.55 20.69
N LEU A 25 12.25 41.19 19.53
CA LEU A 25 12.96 40.37 18.56
C LEU A 25 14.19 41.15 18.06
N PRO A 26 15.40 40.58 18.08
CA PRO A 26 16.55 41.17 17.40
C PRO A 26 16.27 41.29 15.90
N ALA A 27 16.67 42.41 15.32
CA ALA A 27 16.46 42.70 13.91
C ALA A 27 17.08 41.59 13.03
N PRO A 28 16.38 41.14 11.97
CA PRO A 28 16.89 40.11 11.08
C PRO A 28 18.14 40.61 10.36
N GLU A 29 19.26 39.90 10.51
CA GLU A 29 20.50 40.20 9.79
C GLU A 29 20.28 40.08 8.27
N PRO A 30 20.53 41.17 7.51
CA PRO A 30 20.39 41.18 6.06
C PRO A 30 21.64 40.58 5.43
N GLY A 31 21.76 39.25 5.43
CA GLY A 31 22.89 38.64 4.74
C GLY A 31 23.11 37.20 5.15
N LEU A 32 22.40 36.28 4.49
CA LEU A 32 22.79 34.91 4.18
C LEU A 32 21.50 34.18 3.77
N ARG A 33 21.06 34.42 2.52
CA ARG A 33 20.11 33.51 1.87
C ARG A 33 20.92 32.25 1.52
N PRO A 34 20.75 31.11 2.22
CA PRO A 34 21.39 29.88 1.77
C PRO A 34 20.88 29.59 0.35
N ALA A 35 21.83 29.43 -0.58
CA ALA A 35 21.59 29.04 -1.97
C ALA A 35 21.11 27.57 -2.04
N ASN A 36 20.02 27.26 -1.35
CA ASN A 36 19.24 26.05 -1.57
C ASN A 36 18.40 26.28 -2.82
N SER A 37 19.08 26.33 -3.97
CA SER A 37 18.44 26.30 -5.28
C SER A 37 17.50 25.09 -5.30
N PRO A 38 16.18 25.30 -5.34
CA PRO A 38 15.25 24.18 -5.37
C PRO A 38 15.52 23.43 -6.67
N GLY A 39 16.11 22.24 -6.56
CA GLY A 39 16.31 21.34 -7.71
C GLY A 39 14.99 21.15 -8.47
N PRO A 40 15.05 20.76 -9.76
CA PRO A 40 13.91 20.73 -10.65
C PRO A 40 12.73 19.99 -10.03
N ARG A 41 11.72 20.76 -9.58
CA ARG A 41 10.49 20.22 -9.02
C ARG A 41 9.67 19.69 -10.18
N VAL A 42 9.71 18.37 -10.40
CA VAL A 42 8.78 17.71 -11.33
C VAL A 42 7.36 18.15 -10.97
N PRO A 43 6.59 18.74 -11.90
CA PRO A 43 5.28 19.30 -11.58
C PRO A 43 4.36 18.21 -11.01
N ALA A 44 3.72 18.51 -9.88
CA ALA A 44 2.85 17.58 -9.14
C ALA A 44 1.76 16.93 -10.02
N ARG A 45 1.36 17.61 -11.09
CA ARG A 45 0.36 17.15 -12.07
C ARG A 45 0.83 15.92 -12.87
N THR A 46 2.12 15.81 -13.20
CA THR A 46 2.66 14.68 -13.99
C THR A 46 2.69 13.40 -13.16
N ARG A 47 3.04 13.49 -11.87
CA ARG A 47 3.06 12.34 -10.95
C ARG A 47 1.68 11.70 -10.80
N GLY A 48 0.63 12.52 -10.71
CA GLY A 48 -0.75 12.02 -10.59
C GLY A 48 -1.22 11.19 -11.79
N ARG A 49 -0.74 11.49 -13.01
CA ARG A 49 -1.10 10.74 -14.24
C ARG A 49 -0.43 9.37 -14.29
N LEU A 50 0.79 9.25 -13.78
CA LEU A 50 1.53 7.99 -13.76
C LEU A 50 1.08 7.04 -12.63
N ALA A 51 0.34 7.54 -11.64
CA ALA A 51 -0.09 6.75 -10.49
C ALA A 51 -1.00 5.57 -10.89
N SER A 52 -1.96 5.79 -11.78
CA SER A 52 -2.86 4.72 -12.23
C SER A 52 -2.15 3.61 -13.01
N PRO A 53 -1.38 3.89 -14.09
CA PRO A 53 -0.67 2.85 -14.81
C PRO A 53 0.38 2.15 -13.95
N ALA A 54 1.09 2.88 -13.07
CA ALA A 54 2.02 2.26 -12.13
C ALA A 54 1.33 1.28 -11.18
N ALA A 55 0.12 1.61 -10.69
CA ALA A 55 -0.64 0.70 -9.84
C ALA A 55 -1.12 -0.55 -10.60
N LEU A 56 -1.56 -0.41 -11.85
CA LEU A 56 -1.95 -1.56 -12.66
C LEU A 56 -0.75 -2.47 -12.97
N LEU A 57 0.40 -1.89 -13.31
CA LEU A 57 1.65 -2.62 -13.51
C LEU A 57 2.14 -3.28 -12.23
N ALA A 58 1.97 -2.63 -11.07
CA ALA A 58 2.24 -3.23 -9.78
C ALA A 58 1.38 -4.49 -9.58
N GLY A 59 0.08 -4.39 -9.81
CA GLY A 59 -0.84 -5.53 -9.74
C GLY A 59 -0.43 -6.66 -10.68
N ALA A 60 -0.08 -6.34 -11.92
CA ALA A 60 0.37 -7.32 -12.90
C ALA A 60 1.67 -8.00 -12.45
N ALA A 61 2.69 -7.25 -12.04
CA ALA A 61 3.95 -7.81 -11.55
C ALA A 61 3.72 -8.74 -10.35
N ILE A 62 2.90 -8.31 -9.39
CA ILE A 62 2.55 -9.10 -8.21
C ILE A 62 1.81 -10.38 -8.62
N GLY A 63 0.81 -10.30 -9.50
CA GLY A 63 0.07 -11.49 -9.97
C GLY A 63 0.96 -12.46 -10.75
N LEU A 64 1.83 -11.95 -11.63
CA LEU A 64 2.77 -12.75 -12.40
C LEU A 64 3.83 -13.44 -11.54
N ALA A 65 4.24 -12.84 -10.42
CA ALA A 65 5.18 -13.45 -9.48
C ALA A 65 4.70 -14.83 -9.00
N TRP A 66 3.39 -15.06 -9.00
CA TRP A 66 2.76 -16.32 -8.57
C TRP A 66 2.60 -17.36 -9.66
N LEU A 67 2.82 -16.99 -10.92
CA LEU A 67 2.88 -17.96 -12.00
C LEU A 67 4.24 -18.67 -12.05
N VAL A 68 5.23 -18.14 -11.36
CA VAL A 68 6.61 -18.67 -11.31
C VAL A 68 7.14 -18.75 -9.87
N PRO A 69 6.41 -19.34 -8.92
CA PRO A 69 6.77 -19.32 -7.51
C PRO A 69 8.15 -19.95 -7.27
N GLU A 70 8.80 -19.58 -6.16
CA GLU A 70 10.10 -20.13 -5.73
C GLU A 70 11.28 -19.83 -6.67
N THR A 71 11.10 -18.95 -7.66
CA THR A 71 12.17 -18.51 -8.56
C THR A 71 12.68 -17.12 -8.20
N PHE A 72 13.91 -16.82 -8.62
CA PHE A 72 14.45 -15.45 -8.56
C PHE A 72 13.55 -14.44 -9.30
N ALA A 73 12.91 -14.86 -10.39
CA ALA A 73 11.97 -14.04 -11.14
C ALA A 73 10.75 -13.66 -10.31
N SER A 74 10.19 -14.59 -9.52
CA SER A 74 9.10 -14.30 -8.57
C SER A 74 9.48 -13.20 -7.60
N THR A 75 10.68 -13.31 -7.02
CA THR A 75 11.16 -12.30 -6.09
C THR A 75 11.35 -10.94 -6.75
N LEU A 76 12.00 -10.90 -7.92
CA LEU A 76 12.19 -9.65 -8.66
C LEU A 76 10.85 -8.99 -8.99
N LEU A 77 9.87 -9.77 -9.46
CA LEU A 77 8.52 -9.30 -9.74
C LEU A 77 7.82 -8.80 -8.47
N GLY A 78 8.02 -9.48 -7.34
CA GLY A 78 7.61 -9.00 -6.02
C GLY A 78 8.21 -7.63 -5.73
N TRP A 79 9.53 -7.47 -5.73
CA TRP A 79 10.15 -6.16 -5.47
C TRP A 79 9.65 -5.06 -6.40
N VAL A 80 9.61 -5.32 -7.71
CA VAL A 80 9.09 -4.36 -8.71
C VAL A 80 7.65 -3.97 -8.39
N GLY A 81 6.80 -4.96 -8.08
CA GLY A 81 5.41 -4.73 -7.68
C GLY A 81 5.29 -3.84 -6.46
N ALA A 82 6.08 -4.08 -5.42
CA ALA A 82 6.08 -3.29 -4.19
C ALA A 82 6.50 -1.84 -4.46
N PHE A 83 7.59 -1.64 -5.20
CA PHE A 83 8.07 -0.30 -5.55
C PHE A 83 7.05 0.49 -6.36
N LEU A 84 6.43 -0.14 -7.37
CA LEU A 84 5.41 0.50 -8.20
C LEU A 84 4.14 0.84 -7.39
N LEU A 85 3.70 -0.05 -6.49
CA LEU A 85 2.55 0.19 -5.62
C LEU A 85 2.81 1.38 -4.68
N VAL A 86 3.99 1.41 -4.02
CA VAL A 86 4.37 2.52 -3.15
C VAL A 86 4.50 3.81 -3.94
N PHE A 87 5.10 3.78 -5.14
CA PHE A 87 5.17 4.94 -6.03
C PHE A 87 3.77 5.47 -6.35
N ALA A 88 2.84 4.60 -6.75
CA ALA A 88 1.47 4.99 -7.09
C ALA A 88 0.74 5.65 -5.91
N VAL A 89 0.81 5.05 -4.72
CA VAL A 89 0.16 5.54 -3.49
C VAL A 89 0.78 6.85 -2.98
N ARG A 90 2.07 7.09 -3.23
CA ARG A 90 2.74 8.36 -2.91
C ARG A 90 2.48 9.45 -3.95
N ALA A 91 2.44 9.08 -5.23
CA ALA A 91 2.25 10.00 -6.35
C ALA A 91 0.86 10.63 -6.34
N ARG A 92 -0.13 9.92 -5.83
CA ARG A 92 -1.50 10.41 -5.68
C ARG A 92 -2.10 9.90 -4.36
N ARG A 93 -2.65 10.80 -3.53
CA ARG A 93 -3.48 10.43 -2.37
C ARG A 93 -4.85 9.87 -2.79
N ALA A 94 -4.86 8.94 -3.73
CA ALA A 94 -6.08 8.29 -4.22
C ALA A 94 -6.03 6.79 -3.89
N TYR A 95 -7.17 6.28 -3.49
CA TYR A 95 -7.34 4.89 -3.06
C TYR A 95 -7.68 3.95 -4.23
N LEU A 96 -8.38 4.46 -5.26
CA LEU A 96 -8.78 3.67 -6.44
C LEU A 96 -7.60 3.02 -7.17
N PRO A 97 -6.46 3.70 -7.43
CA PRO A 97 -5.32 3.04 -8.08
C PRO A 97 -4.83 1.82 -7.31
N ALA A 98 -4.71 1.92 -5.98
CA ALA A 98 -4.30 0.79 -5.15
C ALA A 98 -5.33 -0.35 -5.17
N TYR A 99 -6.64 -0.03 -5.15
CA TYR A 99 -7.66 -1.06 -5.33
C TYR A 99 -7.57 -1.72 -6.72
N GLY A 100 -7.31 -0.95 -7.77
CA GLY A 100 -7.05 -1.45 -9.12
C GLY A 100 -5.83 -2.37 -9.23
N CYS A 101 -4.73 -2.04 -8.52
CA CYS A 101 -3.59 -2.94 -8.33
C CYS A 101 -4.04 -4.28 -7.76
N GLY A 102 -4.88 -4.25 -6.73
CA GLY A 102 -5.47 -5.44 -6.14
C GLY A 102 -6.32 -6.25 -7.13
N LEU A 103 -7.22 -5.60 -7.88
CA LEU A 103 -8.04 -6.29 -8.87
C LEU A 103 -7.19 -7.03 -9.91
N VAL A 104 -6.19 -6.35 -10.49
CA VAL A 104 -5.31 -6.95 -11.50
C VAL A 104 -4.50 -8.10 -10.90
N GLY A 105 -3.87 -7.87 -9.74
CA GLY A 105 -3.04 -8.90 -9.10
C GLY A 105 -3.83 -10.12 -8.66
N GLN A 106 -5.03 -9.92 -8.11
CA GLN A 106 -5.91 -11.02 -7.67
C GLN A 106 -6.48 -11.79 -8.87
N CYS A 107 -6.88 -11.10 -9.95
CA CYS A 107 -7.30 -11.77 -11.19
C CYS A 107 -6.23 -12.70 -11.74
N LEU A 108 -4.98 -12.22 -11.82
CA LEU A 108 -3.86 -12.99 -12.37
C LEU A 108 -3.37 -14.09 -11.43
N GLY A 109 -3.22 -13.79 -10.13
CA GLY A 109 -2.71 -14.76 -9.16
C GLY A 109 -3.68 -15.89 -8.84
N PHE A 110 -4.98 -15.66 -9.02
CA PHE A 110 -6.04 -16.61 -8.68
C PHE A 110 -6.95 -16.98 -9.86
N TYR A 111 -6.48 -16.82 -11.11
CA TYR A 111 -7.28 -17.16 -12.29
C TYR A 111 -7.83 -18.60 -12.25
N TRP A 112 -7.09 -19.53 -11.64
CA TRP A 112 -7.46 -20.93 -11.47
C TRP A 112 -8.71 -21.14 -10.60
N VAL A 113 -9.03 -20.20 -9.69
CA VAL A 113 -10.20 -20.27 -8.81
C VAL A 113 -11.51 -20.29 -9.61
N TYR A 114 -11.54 -19.65 -10.78
CA TYR A 114 -12.68 -19.74 -11.69
C TYR A 114 -13.01 -21.19 -12.06
N GLY A 115 -11.98 -21.97 -12.43
CA GLY A 115 -12.13 -23.38 -12.77
C GLY A 115 -12.60 -24.21 -11.57
N THR A 116 -12.03 -23.94 -10.39
CA THR A 116 -12.45 -24.57 -9.13
C THR A 116 -13.94 -24.33 -8.84
N ILE A 117 -14.42 -23.10 -9.00
CA ILE A 117 -15.84 -22.74 -8.80
C ILE A 117 -16.73 -23.50 -9.80
N SER A 118 -16.35 -23.53 -11.08
CA SER A 118 -17.17 -24.19 -12.10
C SER A 118 -17.23 -25.71 -11.91
N ILE A 119 -16.09 -26.36 -11.67
CA ILE A 119 -15.99 -27.81 -11.53
C ILE A 119 -16.67 -28.29 -10.24
N PHE A 120 -16.29 -27.73 -9.09
CA PHE A 120 -16.82 -28.21 -7.80
C PHE A 120 -18.19 -27.66 -7.47
N GLY A 121 -18.54 -26.47 -7.96
CA GLY A 121 -19.87 -25.91 -7.80
C GLY A 121 -20.91 -26.46 -8.77
N GLY A 122 -20.48 -27.16 -9.83
CA GLY A 122 -21.37 -27.57 -10.92
C GLY A 122 -22.01 -26.39 -11.65
N PHE A 123 -21.39 -25.20 -11.58
CA PHE A 123 -21.93 -23.97 -12.11
C PHE A 123 -21.52 -23.75 -13.57
N GLY A 124 -22.44 -23.18 -14.35
CA GLY A 124 -22.15 -22.68 -15.70
C GLY A 124 -21.16 -21.50 -15.70
N ALA A 125 -20.75 -21.08 -16.91
CA ALA A 125 -19.70 -20.08 -17.07
C ALA A 125 -20.02 -18.71 -16.42
N ILE A 126 -21.27 -18.24 -16.58
CA ILE A 126 -21.71 -16.93 -16.06
C ILE A 126 -21.71 -16.89 -14.52
N PRO A 127 -22.42 -17.78 -13.79
CA PRO A 127 -22.39 -17.77 -12.33
C PRO A 127 -20.97 -17.97 -11.78
N SER A 128 -20.15 -18.81 -12.41
CA SER A 128 -18.75 -18.99 -12.02
C SER A 128 -17.94 -17.70 -12.17
N ALA A 129 -18.14 -16.95 -13.27
CA ALA A 129 -17.47 -15.69 -13.50
C ALA A 129 -17.89 -14.62 -12.49
N LEU A 130 -19.18 -14.56 -12.13
CA LEU A 130 -19.70 -13.62 -11.13
C LEU A 130 -19.13 -13.92 -9.73
N LEU A 131 -19.10 -15.19 -9.33
CA LEU A 131 -18.52 -15.61 -8.06
C LEU A 131 -17.01 -15.33 -8.02
N PHE A 132 -16.30 -15.59 -9.12
CA PHE A 132 -14.88 -15.24 -9.23
C PHE A 132 -14.65 -13.73 -9.16
N ALA A 133 -15.44 -12.92 -9.87
CA ALA A 133 -15.34 -11.47 -9.82
C ALA A 133 -15.59 -10.92 -8.40
N LEU A 134 -16.57 -11.48 -7.68
CA LEU A 134 -16.84 -11.14 -6.29
C LEU A 134 -15.65 -11.49 -5.38
N PHE A 135 -15.06 -12.67 -5.55
CA PHE A 135 -13.85 -13.08 -4.84
C PHE A 135 -12.68 -12.13 -5.09
N VAL A 136 -12.43 -11.74 -6.36
CA VAL A 136 -11.37 -10.80 -6.73
C VAL A 136 -11.62 -9.43 -6.10
N ALA A 137 -12.84 -8.89 -6.23
CA ALA A 137 -13.21 -7.60 -5.67
C ALA A 137 -13.04 -7.56 -4.14
N PHE A 138 -13.50 -8.62 -3.47
CA PHE A 138 -13.34 -8.76 -2.02
C PHE A 138 -11.86 -8.86 -1.62
N SER A 139 -11.07 -9.68 -2.32
CA SER A 139 -9.65 -9.87 -2.02
C SER A 139 -8.81 -8.62 -2.32
N ALA A 140 -9.23 -7.79 -3.29
CA ALA A 140 -8.58 -6.53 -3.61
C ALA A 140 -8.73 -5.47 -2.49
N LEU A 141 -9.65 -5.66 -1.53
CA LEU A 141 -9.81 -4.76 -0.38
C LEU A 141 -8.53 -4.66 0.47
N GLN A 142 -7.66 -5.67 0.47
CA GLN A 142 -6.34 -5.57 1.10
C GLN A 142 -5.54 -4.37 0.58
N TYR A 143 -5.53 -4.13 -0.73
CA TYR A 143 -4.73 -3.05 -1.32
C TYR A 143 -5.37 -1.68 -1.10
N LEU A 144 -6.70 -1.65 -0.97
CA LEU A 144 -7.42 -0.47 -0.51
C LEU A 144 -7.05 -0.13 0.95
N LEU A 145 -7.03 -1.14 1.83
CA LEU A 145 -6.58 -0.99 3.22
C LEU A 145 -5.12 -0.55 3.31
N PHE A 146 -4.24 -1.10 2.47
CA PHE A 146 -2.85 -0.66 2.36
C PHE A 146 -2.76 0.85 2.11
N ALA A 147 -3.45 1.37 1.09
CA ALA A 147 -3.42 2.80 0.78
C ALA A 147 -4.00 3.66 1.92
N LEU A 148 -5.10 3.20 2.54
CA LEU A 148 -5.71 3.86 3.69
C LEU A 148 -4.75 3.95 4.87
N ILE A 149 -4.14 2.84 5.28
CA ILE A 149 -3.19 2.80 6.39
C ILE A 149 -1.95 3.65 6.05
N HIS A 150 -1.39 3.49 4.85
CA HIS A 150 -0.23 4.26 4.39
C HIS A 150 -0.45 5.78 4.49
N HIS A 151 -1.64 6.27 4.14
CA HIS A 151 -1.97 7.71 4.24
C HIS A 151 -2.27 8.18 5.66
N ARG A 152 -2.62 7.28 6.58
CA ARG A 152 -2.98 7.58 7.97
C ARG A 152 -1.82 7.43 8.96
N LEU A 153 -0.75 6.73 8.59
CA LEU A 153 0.45 6.63 9.43
C LEU A 153 1.11 8.00 9.64
N GLY A 154 1.48 8.30 10.88
CA GLY A 154 2.11 9.56 11.27
C GLY A 154 3.49 9.82 10.64
N PRO A 155 4.04 11.03 10.80
CA PRO A 155 5.31 11.43 10.18
C PRO A 155 6.52 10.61 10.66
N LEU A 156 6.50 10.08 11.89
CA LEU A 156 7.57 9.23 12.43
C LEU A 156 7.87 8.03 11.52
N PHE A 157 6.83 7.40 10.97
CA PHE A 157 6.99 6.26 10.05
C PHE A 157 7.64 6.66 8.72
N GLU A 158 7.49 7.91 8.28
CA GLU A 158 8.20 8.41 7.10
C GLU A 158 9.69 8.61 7.40
N THR A 159 10.00 9.24 8.55
CA THR A 159 11.38 9.52 8.97
C THR A 159 12.19 8.24 9.13
N LEU A 160 11.55 7.16 9.60
CA LEU A 160 12.18 5.86 9.78
C LEU A 160 12.10 4.96 8.52
N ALA A 161 11.56 5.44 7.40
CA ALA A 161 11.28 4.65 6.19
C ALA A 161 10.39 3.40 6.43
N LEU A 162 9.59 3.40 7.50
CA LEU A 162 8.73 2.28 7.90
C LEU A 162 7.28 2.42 7.40
N ARG A 163 6.89 3.54 6.79
CA ARG A 163 5.49 3.78 6.40
C ARG A 163 4.93 2.71 5.47
N ALA A 164 5.64 2.39 4.39
CA ALA A 164 5.21 1.38 3.42
C ALA A 164 5.19 -0.04 4.00
N PRO A 165 6.28 -0.57 4.61
CA PRO A 165 6.27 -1.92 5.15
C PRO A 165 5.25 -2.10 6.27
N THR A 166 5.11 -1.13 7.18
CA THR A 166 4.09 -1.18 8.24
C THR A 166 2.67 -1.18 7.65
N ALA A 167 2.40 -0.34 6.65
CA ALA A 167 1.10 -0.34 6.00
C ALA A 167 0.80 -1.67 5.29
N LEU A 168 1.79 -2.27 4.64
CA LEU A 168 1.64 -3.57 3.96
C LEU A 168 1.31 -4.66 4.98
N VAL A 169 2.13 -4.80 6.02
CA VAL A 169 1.93 -5.81 7.08
C VAL A 169 0.58 -5.64 7.77
N LEU A 170 0.21 -4.41 8.18
CA LEU A 170 -1.09 -4.17 8.81
C LEU A 170 -2.26 -4.47 7.86
N SER A 171 -2.14 -4.09 6.58
CA SER A 171 -3.16 -4.46 5.58
C SER A 171 -3.23 -5.98 5.40
N GLU A 172 -2.12 -6.70 5.64
CA GLU A 172 -2.10 -8.14 5.58
C GLU A 172 -2.97 -8.81 6.65
N PHE A 173 -2.81 -8.37 7.89
CA PHE A 173 -3.54 -8.92 9.02
C PHE A 173 -4.99 -8.43 9.12
N LEU A 174 -5.27 -7.20 8.69
CA LEU A 174 -6.60 -6.61 8.83
C LEU A 174 -7.57 -6.98 7.70
N ALA A 175 -7.07 -7.29 6.50
CA ALA A 175 -7.95 -7.62 5.40
C ALA A 175 -8.58 -9.01 5.60
N PRO A 176 -9.91 -9.14 5.52
CA PRO A 176 -10.54 -10.44 5.51
C PRO A 176 -10.17 -11.17 4.22
N ARG A 177 -9.79 -12.45 4.32
CA ARG A 177 -9.36 -13.25 3.18
C ARG A 177 -9.92 -14.65 3.25
N VAL A 178 -10.24 -15.19 2.09
CA VAL A 178 -10.53 -16.62 1.90
C VAL A 178 -9.23 -17.43 1.95
N PHE A 179 -8.20 -16.96 1.24
CA PHE A 179 -6.88 -17.60 1.21
C PHE A 179 -5.85 -16.75 1.96
N ARG A 180 -5.07 -17.37 2.85
CA ARG A 180 -3.97 -16.73 3.58
C ARG A 180 -2.75 -16.58 2.68
N TRP A 181 -2.91 -15.77 1.66
CA TRP A 181 -1.86 -15.42 0.73
C TRP A 181 -1.11 -14.20 1.27
N HIS A 182 0.21 -14.31 1.35
CA HIS A 182 1.08 -13.27 1.88
C HIS A 182 2.09 -12.85 0.83
N TYR A 183 2.36 -11.55 0.79
CA TYR A 183 3.32 -10.94 -0.11
C TYR A 183 4.72 -11.54 0.07
N GLY A 184 5.07 -11.86 1.32
CA GLY A 184 6.36 -12.44 1.70
C GLY A 184 6.67 -13.77 1.00
N HIS A 185 5.67 -14.52 0.54
CA HIS A 185 5.90 -15.78 -0.17
C HIS A 185 6.63 -15.59 -1.52
N THR A 186 6.61 -14.38 -2.11
CA THR A 186 7.44 -14.06 -3.29
C THR A 186 8.94 -14.13 -3.00
N GLN A 187 9.35 -14.19 -1.73
CA GLN A 187 10.75 -14.20 -1.30
C GLN A 187 11.27 -15.60 -0.96
N ILE A 188 10.46 -16.65 -1.13
CA ILE A 188 10.82 -18.04 -0.79
C ILE A 188 12.11 -18.50 -1.48
N ALA A 189 12.43 -17.95 -2.66
CA ALA A 189 13.67 -18.25 -3.37
C ALA A 189 14.96 -17.88 -2.61
N PHE A 190 14.89 -17.01 -1.59
CA PHE A 190 16.04 -16.55 -0.81
C PHE A 190 16.14 -17.17 0.58
N THR A 191 15.18 -18.00 0.99
CA THR A 191 15.24 -18.69 2.27
C THR A 191 15.85 -20.08 2.05
N PRO A 192 17.02 -20.39 2.64
CA PRO A 192 17.51 -21.76 2.65
C PRO A 192 16.60 -22.58 3.56
N PHE A 193 15.90 -23.55 2.98
CA PHE A 193 15.22 -24.60 3.75
C PHE A 193 16.22 -25.74 3.97
#